data_AF-A0A0Q9L1M8-F1
#
_entry.id   AF-A0A0Q9L1M8-F1
#
_cell.length_a   1.000
_cell.length_b   1.000
_cell.length_c   1.000
_cell.angle_alpha   90.00
_cell.angle_beta   90.00
_cell.angle_gamma   90.00
#
_symmetry.space_group_name_H-M   'P 1'
#
loop_
_entity.id
_entity.type
_entity.pdbx_description
1 polymer ?
#
loop_
_entity_poly.entity_id
_entity_poly.type
_entity_poly.pdbx_seq_one_letter_code
_entity_poly.pdbx_strand_id
1 'polypeptide(L)'
;MKMEILNKLSKLVEKTAKTVWLNNISNDYILGRLYREASLQDCFYYHMRRELGDSTLDYFKMFIYPEYYYQGKYVDMAILVKQEELEVPIAIFEFKYLDSTNDKLFYADVSKVVDYIKNDTICKFFLGFIQEVEYDYPENFSWLNNNQKLLAAGRVIEMTGGFCKPNEDKSHWFIKST
;
A
#
# COMPACT_ATOMS: atom_id res chain seq x y z
N MET A 1 2.64 14.25 20.21
CA MET A 1 3.93 14.06 19.49
C MET A 1 4.00 15.06 18.33
N LYS A 2 5.16 15.69 18.10
CA LYS A 2 5.31 16.77 17.11
C LYS A 2 5.11 16.27 15.68
N MET A 3 4.56 17.11 14.80
CA MET A 3 4.33 16.82 13.38
C MET A 3 5.58 16.32 12.65
N GLU A 4 6.75 16.85 13.00
CA GLU A 4 8.04 16.41 12.45
C GLU A 4 8.31 14.92 12.70
N ILE A 5 7.95 14.40 13.87
CA ILE A 5 8.15 13.00 14.22
C ILE A 5 7.16 12.13 13.45
N LEU A 6 5.89 12.54 13.34
CA LEU A 6 4.90 11.84 12.51
C LEU A 6 5.37 11.71 11.05
N ASN A 7 5.93 12.78 10.48
CA ASN A 7 6.49 12.75 9.13
C ASN A 7 7.70 11.79 9.02
N LYS A 8 8.55 11.72 10.05
CA LYS A 8 9.67 10.75 10.09
C LYS A 8 9.17 9.32 10.18
N LEU A 9 8.16 9.04 11.00
CA LEU A 9 7.55 7.71 11.13
C LEU A 9 6.83 7.30 9.85
N SER A 10 6.09 8.22 9.21
CA SER A 10 5.46 7.97 7.93
C SER A 10 6.48 7.63 6.83
N LYS A 11 7.63 8.32 6.80
CA LYS A 11 8.75 7.98 5.89
C LYS A 11 9.40 6.63 6.22
N LEU A 12 9.50 6.27 7.50
CA LEU A 12 9.96 4.94 7.92
C LEU A 12 9.02 3.86 7.37
N VAL A 13 7.72 4.03 7.60
CA VAL A 13 6.69 3.12 7.08
C VAL A 13 6.75 3.03 5.56
N GLU A 14 6.89 4.15 4.86
CA GLU A 14 7.04 4.19 3.40
C GLU A 14 8.24 3.35 2.95
N LYS A 15 9.43 3.58 3.54
CA LYS A 15 10.62 2.81 3.20
C LYS A 15 10.42 1.31 3.46
N THR A 16 9.82 0.96 4.59
CA THR A 16 9.56 -0.44 4.95
C THR A 16 8.56 -1.08 4.00
N ALA A 17 7.46 -0.41 3.67
CA ALA A 17 6.46 -0.91 2.71
C ALA A 17 7.07 -1.16 1.33
N LYS A 18 7.93 -0.26 0.85
CA LYS A 18 8.64 -0.43 -0.43
C LYS A 18 9.55 -1.66 -0.42
N THR A 19 10.29 -1.87 0.68
CA THR A 19 11.13 -3.08 0.86
C THR A 19 10.28 -4.35 0.91
N VAL A 20 9.22 -4.35 1.72
CA VAL A 20 8.31 -5.49 1.87
C VAL A 20 7.72 -5.88 0.52
N TRP A 21 7.25 -4.91 -0.27
CA TRP A 21 6.69 -5.17 -1.59
C TRP A 21 7.71 -5.80 -2.54
N LEU A 22 8.87 -5.17 -2.71
CA LEU A 22 9.85 -5.59 -3.71
C LEU A 22 10.58 -6.89 -3.37
N ASN A 23 10.75 -7.20 -2.08
CA ASN A 23 11.59 -8.32 -1.66
C ASN A 23 10.78 -9.46 -1.05
N ASN A 24 9.78 -9.15 -0.21
CA ASN A 24 9.07 -10.16 0.56
C ASN A 24 7.83 -10.65 -0.19
N ILE A 25 6.95 -9.73 -0.62
CA ILE A 25 5.72 -10.07 -1.34
C ILE A 25 6.04 -10.67 -2.70
N SER A 26 6.98 -10.09 -3.45
CA SER A 26 7.43 -10.67 -4.72
C SER A 26 7.93 -12.10 -4.59
N ASN A 27 8.69 -12.39 -3.53
CA ASN A 27 9.20 -13.72 -3.25
C ASN A 27 8.09 -14.68 -2.77
N ASP A 28 7.17 -14.21 -1.93
CA ASP A 28 6.03 -15.02 -1.51
C ASP A 28 5.11 -15.38 -2.68
N TYR A 29 4.94 -14.46 -3.64
CA TYR A 29 4.25 -14.75 -4.89
C TYR A 29 4.96 -15.86 -5.69
N ILE A 30 6.27 -15.73 -5.93
CA ILE A 30 7.07 -16.73 -6.68
C ILE A 30 7.01 -18.11 -6.01
N LEU A 31 6.94 -18.15 -4.68
CA LEU A 31 6.84 -19.38 -3.89
C LEU A 31 5.41 -19.92 -3.75
N GLY A 32 4.42 -19.31 -4.42
CA GLY A 32 3.03 -19.75 -4.41
C GLY A 32 2.32 -19.57 -3.07
N ARG A 33 2.78 -18.60 -2.25
CA ARG A 33 2.21 -18.30 -0.92
C ARG A 33 1.12 -17.24 -0.96
N LEU A 34 1.00 -16.52 -2.07
CA LEU A 34 -0.09 -15.60 -2.34
C LEU A 34 -1.11 -16.30 -3.24
N TYR A 35 -2.32 -16.51 -2.74
CA TYR A 35 -3.39 -17.17 -3.49
C TYR A 35 -4.47 -16.17 -3.92
N ARG A 36 -4.82 -15.23 -3.04
CA ARG A 36 -5.83 -14.16 -3.26
C ARG A 36 -5.51 -12.94 -2.39
N GLU A 37 -6.37 -11.93 -2.47
CA GLU A 37 -6.25 -10.68 -1.72
C GLU A 37 -6.05 -10.87 -0.22
N ALA A 38 -6.81 -11.76 0.43
CA ALA A 38 -6.65 -12.02 1.87
C ALA A 38 -5.23 -12.49 2.23
N SER A 39 -4.65 -13.42 1.45
CA SER A 39 -3.26 -13.86 1.68
C SER A 39 -2.24 -12.74 1.41
N LEU A 40 -2.52 -11.83 0.47
CA LEU A 40 -1.68 -10.65 0.26
C LEU A 40 -1.71 -9.74 1.51
N GLN A 41 -2.89 -9.47 2.05
CA GLN A 41 -3.05 -8.67 3.26
C GLN A 41 -2.30 -9.29 4.45
N ASP A 42 -2.49 -10.60 4.68
CA ASP A 42 -1.85 -11.34 5.77
C ASP A 42 -0.32 -11.36 5.65
N CYS A 43 0.20 -11.68 4.47
CA CYS A 43 1.64 -11.69 4.22
C CYS A 43 2.24 -10.28 4.37
N PHE A 44 1.55 -9.25 3.83
CA PHE A 44 2.02 -7.87 3.95
C PHE A 44 2.03 -7.40 5.40
N TYR A 45 0.97 -7.66 6.17
CA TYR A 45 0.91 -7.40 7.60
C TYR A 45 2.09 -8.06 8.33
N TYR A 46 2.31 -9.35 8.09
CA TYR A 46 3.38 -10.13 8.72
C TYR A 46 4.76 -9.52 8.47
N HIS A 47 5.09 -9.24 7.20
CA HIS A 47 6.38 -8.67 6.82
C HIS A 47 6.55 -7.23 7.31
N MET A 48 5.50 -6.41 7.27
CA MET A 48 5.54 -5.06 7.82
C MET A 48 5.88 -5.05 9.31
N ARG A 49 5.20 -5.91 10.11
CA ARG A 49 5.47 -6.02 11.54
C ARG A 49 6.91 -6.47 11.81
N ARG A 50 7.34 -7.52 11.11
CA ARG A 50 8.70 -8.07 11.15
C ARG A 50 9.77 -7.02 10.87
N GLU A 51 9.61 -6.26 9.80
CA GLU A 51 10.60 -5.28 9.33
C GLU A 51 10.61 -3.99 10.15
N LEU A 52 9.45 -3.54 10.66
CA LEU A 52 9.40 -2.43 11.62
C LEU A 52 10.01 -2.83 12.97
N GLY A 53 9.76 -4.07 13.40
CA GLY A 53 10.23 -4.65 14.66
C GLY A 53 9.41 -4.20 15.87
N ASP A 54 9.08 -5.15 16.75
CA ASP A 54 8.24 -4.91 17.92
C ASP A 54 8.78 -3.78 18.82
N SER A 55 10.10 -3.71 19.03
CA SER A 55 10.71 -2.63 19.82
C SER A 55 10.46 -1.23 19.26
N THR A 56 10.44 -1.07 17.93
CA THR A 56 10.12 0.20 17.27
C THR A 56 8.64 0.52 17.46
N LEU A 57 7.79 -0.48 17.26
CA LEU A 57 6.34 -0.34 17.40
C LEU A 57 5.97 0.10 18.83
N ASP A 58 6.53 -0.56 19.83
CA ASP A 58 6.28 -0.24 21.24
C ASP A 58 6.82 1.14 21.62
N TYR A 59 8.05 1.46 21.21
CA TYR A 59 8.69 2.74 21.55
C TYR A 59 7.92 3.94 21.00
N PHE A 60 7.44 3.85 19.75
CA PHE A 60 6.69 4.94 19.11
C PHE A 60 5.17 4.81 19.31
N LYS A 61 4.69 3.79 20.02
CA LYS A 61 3.26 3.46 20.15
C LYS A 61 2.57 3.36 18.78
N MET A 62 3.23 2.68 17.85
CA MET A 62 2.72 2.38 16.52
C MET A 62 1.93 1.08 16.54
N PHE A 63 0.82 1.07 15.82
CA PHE A 63 -0.07 -0.09 15.71
C PHE A 63 -0.38 -0.34 14.25
N ILE A 64 -0.33 -1.61 13.84
CA ILE A 64 -0.74 -2.06 12.53
C ILE A 64 -2.11 -2.72 12.70
N TYR A 65 -3.12 -2.18 12.04
CA TYR A 65 -4.49 -2.64 12.14
C TYR A 65 -4.97 -3.18 10.79
N PRO A 66 -5.33 -4.47 10.68
CA PRO A 66 -6.13 -4.94 9.56
C PRO A 66 -7.56 -4.39 9.68
N GLU A 67 -8.22 -4.15 8.55
CA GLU A 67 -9.63 -3.72 8.48
C GLU A 67 -9.98 -2.50 9.35
N TYR A 68 -9.34 -1.36 9.09
CA TYR A 68 -9.51 -0.15 9.89
C TYR A 68 -10.61 0.77 9.33
N TYR A 69 -11.45 1.35 10.20
CA TYR A 69 -12.48 2.30 9.80
C TYR A 69 -11.91 3.72 9.69
N TYR A 70 -11.80 4.23 8.46
CA TYR A 70 -11.18 5.52 8.15
C TYR A 70 -12.08 6.34 7.21
N GLN A 71 -12.37 7.58 7.62
CA GLN A 71 -13.19 8.54 6.86
C GLN A 71 -14.50 7.95 6.29
N GLY A 72 -15.21 7.15 7.09
CA GLY A 72 -16.51 6.61 6.71
C GLY A 72 -16.49 5.29 5.93
N LYS A 73 -15.31 4.68 5.75
CA LYS A 73 -15.13 3.43 4.99
C LYS A 73 -14.10 2.54 5.69
N TYR A 74 -14.16 1.24 5.42
CA TYR A 74 -13.10 0.32 5.82
C TYR A 74 -11.95 0.37 4.80
N VAL A 75 -10.73 0.32 5.32
CA VAL A 75 -9.48 0.15 4.57
C VAL A 75 -8.87 -1.19 4.93
N ASP A 76 -8.15 -1.80 4.00
CA ASP A 76 -7.62 -3.15 4.20
C ASP A 76 -6.58 -3.20 5.33
N MET A 77 -5.73 -2.18 5.42
CA MET A 77 -4.79 -2.05 6.53
C MET A 77 -4.47 -0.57 6.81
N ALA A 78 -4.23 -0.26 8.09
CA ALA A 78 -3.76 1.04 8.54
C ALA A 78 -2.57 0.89 9.50
N ILE A 79 -1.67 1.87 9.49
CA ILE A 79 -0.67 2.04 10.53
C ILE A 79 -0.94 3.37 11.22
N LEU A 80 -1.15 3.29 12.53
CA LEU A 80 -1.50 4.42 13.38
C LEU A 80 -0.43 4.63 14.42
N VAL A 81 -0.35 5.86 14.92
CA VAL A 81 0.39 6.19 16.14
C VAL A 81 -0.56 6.67 17.21
N LYS A 82 -0.49 6.08 18.40
CA LYS A 82 -1.29 6.53 19.55
C LYS A 82 -0.60 7.69 20.26
N GLN A 83 -1.28 8.84 20.29
CA GLN A 83 -0.88 10.03 21.02
C GLN A 83 -1.93 10.33 22.09
N GLU A 84 -1.59 10.08 23.36
CA GLU A 84 -2.56 10.19 24.45
C GLU A 84 -3.80 9.33 24.15
N GLU A 85 -4.97 9.95 24.03
CA GLU A 85 -6.24 9.29 23.68
C GLU A 85 -6.59 9.38 22.19
N LEU A 86 -5.71 9.95 21.35
CA LEU A 86 -5.92 10.09 19.91
C LEU A 86 -5.13 9.05 19.12
N GLU A 87 -5.78 8.42 18.16
CA GLU A 87 -5.15 7.58 17.15
C GLU A 87 -4.92 8.40 15.87
N VAL A 88 -3.66 8.50 15.45
CA VAL A 88 -3.28 9.29 14.26
C VAL A 88 -2.83 8.33 13.15
N PRO A 89 -3.61 8.17 12.08
CA PRO A 89 -3.18 7.42 10.90
C PRO A 89 -1.96 8.06 10.24
N ILE A 90 -0.93 7.26 10.00
CA ILE A 90 0.29 7.70 9.28
C ILE A 90 0.49 6.96 7.96
N ALA A 91 -0.18 5.81 7.78
CA ALA A 91 -0.28 5.09 6.53
C ALA A 91 -1.62 4.35 6.40
N ILE A 92 -2.19 4.36 5.21
CA ILE A 92 -3.41 3.64 4.83
C ILE A 92 -3.10 2.82 3.57
N PHE A 93 -3.50 1.56 3.57
CA PHE A 93 -3.23 0.62 2.50
C PHE A 93 -4.54 0.08 1.94
N GLU A 94 -4.63 0.05 0.62
CA GLU A 94 -5.63 -0.70 -0.13
C GLU A 94 -4.90 -1.76 -0.96
N PHE A 95 -5.36 -2.99 -0.86
CA PHE A 95 -4.83 -4.13 -1.57
C PHE A 95 -5.86 -4.64 -2.57
N LYS A 96 -5.36 -5.05 -3.73
CA LYS A 96 -6.20 -5.67 -4.74
C LYS A 96 -5.42 -6.78 -5.43
N TYR A 97 -6.03 -7.95 -5.52
CA TYR A 97 -5.46 -9.09 -6.22
C TYR A 97 -6.48 -9.61 -7.22
N LEU A 98 -6.17 -9.54 -8.52
CA LEU A 98 -7.07 -9.99 -9.56
C LEU A 98 -6.37 -10.97 -10.51
N ASP A 99 -7.11 -12.02 -10.84
CA ASP A 99 -6.83 -13.01 -11.89
C ASP A 99 -7.70 -12.76 -13.13
N SER A 100 -8.24 -11.54 -13.27
CA SER A 100 -9.20 -11.16 -14.33
C SER A 100 -8.84 -9.85 -15.03
N THR A 101 -9.36 -9.66 -16.24
CA THR A 101 -9.19 -8.42 -17.02
C THR A 101 -10.03 -7.24 -16.52
N ASN A 102 -10.81 -7.40 -15.46
CA ASN A 102 -11.70 -6.36 -14.95
C ASN A 102 -10.96 -5.37 -14.03
N ASP A 103 -10.31 -4.38 -14.65
CA ASP A 103 -9.54 -3.34 -13.98
C ASP A 103 -10.38 -2.35 -13.15
N LYS A 104 -11.71 -2.34 -13.30
CA LYS A 104 -12.62 -1.44 -12.57
C LYS A 104 -12.47 -1.55 -11.05
N LEU A 105 -12.11 -2.73 -10.56
CA LEU A 105 -11.90 -2.96 -9.13
C LEU A 105 -10.66 -2.23 -8.61
N PHE A 106 -9.56 -2.17 -9.38
CA PHE A 106 -8.40 -1.34 -9.04
C PHE A 106 -8.77 0.14 -9.00
N TYR A 107 -9.50 0.62 -10.01
CA TYR A 107 -9.88 2.03 -10.11
C TYR A 107 -10.88 2.45 -9.01
N ALA A 108 -11.68 1.53 -8.48
CA ALA A 108 -12.54 1.81 -7.33
C ALA A 108 -11.71 2.21 -6.09
N ASP A 109 -10.61 1.49 -5.83
CA ASP A 109 -9.70 1.78 -4.73
C ASP A 109 -8.85 3.03 -4.98
N VAL A 110 -8.46 3.29 -6.23
CA VAL A 110 -7.83 4.59 -6.62
C VAL A 110 -8.76 5.75 -6.28
N SER A 111 -10.05 5.67 -6.67
CA SER A 111 -11.03 6.69 -6.32
C SER A 111 -11.20 6.84 -4.82
N LYS A 112 -11.20 5.73 -4.07
CA LYS A 112 -11.29 5.74 -2.60
C LYS A 112 -10.12 6.50 -1.97
N VAL A 113 -8.89 6.21 -2.40
CA VAL A 113 -7.67 6.90 -1.93
C VAL A 113 -7.67 8.39 -2.30
N VAL A 114 -8.08 8.74 -3.52
CA VAL A 114 -8.16 10.15 -3.95
C VAL A 114 -9.16 10.93 -3.09
N ASP A 115 -10.25 10.32 -2.65
CA ASP A 115 -11.20 10.95 -1.74
C ASP A 115 -10.62 11.14 -0.33
N TYR A 116 -9.88 10.14 0.17
CA TYR A 116 -9.20 10.24 1.47
C TYR A 116 -8.20 11.40 1.54
N ILE A 117 -7.42 11.59 0.47
CA ILE A 117 -6.38 12.63 0.38
C ILE A 117 -6.98 14.03 0.55
N LYS A 118 -8.20 14.28 0.07
CA LYS A 118 -8.84 15.59 0.14
C LYS A 118 -9.10 16.05 1.58
N ASN A 119 -9.30 15.12 2.50
CA ASN A 119 -9.68 15.42 3.89
C ASN A 119 -8.59 15.06 4.91
N ASP A 120 -7.40 14.68 4.46
CA ASP A 120 -6.27 14.31 5.31
C ASP A 120 -5.03 15.10 4.89
N THR A 121 -4.13 15.44 5.81
CA THR A 121 -2.92 16.22 5.50
C THR A 121 -1.60 15.54 5.89
N ILE A 122 -1.66 14.36 6.51
CA ILE A 122 -0.51 13.70 7.15
C ILE A 122 -0.25 12.34 6.55
N CYS A 123 -1.30 11.58 6.30
CA CYS A 123 -1.24 10.18 5.94
C CYS A 123 -0.65 9.98 4.54
N LYS A 124 0.16 8.92 4.42
CA LYS A 124 0.56 8.32 3.15
C LYS A 124 -0.43 7.24 2.77
N PHE A 125 -0.70 7.10 1.48
CA PHE A 125 -1.63 6.12 0.96
C PHE A 125 -0.90 5.16 0.04
N PHE A 126 -1.21 3.88 0.17
CA PHE A 126 -0.54 2.81 -0.55
C PHE A 126 -1.57 2.01 -1.33
N LEU A 127 -1.33 1.85 -2.63
CA LEU A 127 -2.10 0.99 -3.50
C LEU A 127 -1.24 -0.24 -3.80
N GLY A 128 -1.54 -1.38 -3.16
CA GLY A 128 -0.83 -2.64 -3.32
C GLY A 128 -1.57 -3.58 -4.25
N PHE A 129 -1.26 -3.52 -5.55
CA PHE A 129 -2.04 -4.17 -6.59
C PHE A 129 -1.25 -5.30 -7.27
N ILE A 130 -1.84 -6.50 -7.30
CA ILE A 130 -1.35 -7.65 -8.04
C ILE A 130 -2.34 -7.98 -9.16
N GLN A 131 -1.83 -8.05 -10.38
CA GLN A 131 -2.60 -8.42 -11.58
C GLN A 131 -1.98 -9.63 -12.27
N GLU A 132 -2.65 -10.78 -12.21
CA GLU A 132 -2.16 -12.03 -12.80
C GLU A 132 -2.52 -12.20 -14.28
N VAL A 133 -3.38 -11.32 -14.83
CA VAL A 133 -3.64 -11.31 -16.27
C VAL A 133 -2.61 -10.46 -16.97
N GLU A 134 -2.05 -11.00 -18.05
CA GLU A 134 -1.10 -10.31 -18.92
C GLU A 134 -1.64 -8.95 -19.36
N TYR A 135 -0.94 -7.89 -18.99
CA TYR A 135 -1.26 -6.52 -19.40
C TYR A 135 0.01 -5.81 -19.83
N ASP A 136 0.07 -5.28 -21.04
CA ASP A 136 1.23 -4.54 -21.53
C ASP A 136 1.27 -3.13 -20.90
N TYR A 137 1.77 -3.06 -19.67
CA TYR A 137 1.90 -1.79 -18.98
C TYR A 137 3.03 -0.97 -19.61
N PRO A 138 2.80 0.30 -20.00
CA PRO A 138 3.89 1.15 -20.43
C PRO A 138 4.91 1.34 -19.31
N GLU A 139 6.18 1.60 -19.66
CA GLU A 139 7.26 1.85 -18.69
C GLU A 139 6.87 2.93 -17.64
N ASN A 140 6.08 3.92 -18.08
CA ASN A 140 5.56 5.00 -17.25
C ASN A 140 4.14 4.78 -16.69
N PHE A 141 3.64 3.54 -16.66
CA PHE A 141 2.30 3.18 -16.15
C PHE A 141 2.05 3.66 -14.72
N SER A 142 0.85 4.17 -14.46
CA SER A 142 0.37 4.55 -13.13
C SER A 142 -1.14 4.38 -13.12
N TRP A 143 -1.65 3.92 -11.99
CA TRP A 143 -3.07 3.80 -11.69
C TRP A 143 -3.76 5.17 -11.57
N LEU A 144 -2.98 6.23 -11.32
CA LEU A 144 -3.49 7.59 -11.22
C LEU A 144 -3.42 8.29 -12.59
N ASN A 145 -4.50 8.99 -12.95
CA ASN A 145 -4.47 9.94 -14.06
C ASN A 145 -3.73 11.23 -13.66
N ASN A 146 -3.37 12.07 -14.63
CA ASN A 146 -2.57 13.27 -14.38
C ASN A 146 -3.16 14.23 -13.33
N ASN A 147 -4.48 14.38 -13.28
CA ASN A 147 -5.13 15.24 -12.28
C ASN A 147 -5.05 14.63 -10.87
N GLN A 148 -5.23 13.31 -10.77
CA GLN A 148 -5.07 12.60 -9.52
C GLN A 148 -3.63 12.64 -9.03
N LYS A 149 -2.63 12.55 -9.92
CA LYS A 149 -1.21 12.68 -9.58
C LYS A 149 -0.89 14.04 -8.93
N LEU A 150 -1.47 15.12 -9.46
CA LEU A 150 -1.30 16.46 -8.88
C LEU A 150 -1.88 16.55 -7.46
N LEU A 151 -3.03 15.92 -7.22
CA LEU A 151 -3.63 15.85 -5.89
C LEU A 151 -2.84 14.93 -4.93
N ALA A 152 -2.30 13.86 -5.46
CA ALA A 152 -1.54 12.85 -4.74
C ALA A 152 -0.10 13.25 -4.43
N ALA A 153 0.36 14.43 -4.87
CA ALA A 153 1.76 14.83 -4.89
C ALA A 153 2.52 14.54 -3.58
N GLY A 154 3.43 13.58 -3.63
CA GLY A 154 4.24 13.07 -2.53
C GLY A 154 3.49 12.21 -1.51
N ARG A 155 2.27 11.75 -1.78
CA ARG A 155 1.38 11.10 -0.80
C ARG A 155 0.88 9.73 -1.18
N VAL A 156 0.89 9.38 -2.47
CA VAL A 156 0.47 8.06 -2.93
C VAL A 156 1.68 7.25 -3.38
N ILE A 157 1.74 6.02 -2.89
CA ILE A 157 2.71 5.02 -3.31
C ILE A 157 1.95 3.91 -3.99
N GLU A 158 2.19 3.76 -5.28
CA GLU A 158 1.67 2.69 -6.11
C GLU A 158 2.67 1.55 -6.07
N MET A 159 2.24 0.39 -5.58
CA MET A 159 3.04 -0.83 -5.49
C MET A 159 2.36 -1.86 -6.40
N THR A 160 2.95 -2.13 -7.56
CA THR A 160 2.36 -3.01 -8.57
C THR A 160 3.18 -4.28 -8.74
N GLY A 161 2.50 -5.41 -8.88
CA GLY A 161 3.07 -6.73 -9.09
C GLY A 161 2.25 -7.53 -10.11
N GLY A 162 2.87 -8.46 -10.82
CA GLY A 162 2.17 -9.40 -11.71
C GLY A 162 2.77 -9.49 -13.11
N PHE A 163 2.00 -10.01 -14.08
CA PHE A 163 2.47 -10.23 -15.46
C PHE A 163 2.21 -9.00 -16.32
N CYS A 164 3.28 -8.23 -16.57
CA CYS A 164 3.21 -6.90 -17.15
C CYS A 164 3.48 -6.88 -18.67
N LYS A 165 3.60 -8.05 -19.32
CA LYS A 165 3.57 -8.19 -20.79
C LYS A 165 3.00 -9.55 -21.22
N PRO A 166 2.49 -9.66 -22.45
CA PRO A 166 2.03 -10.92 -23.00
C PRO A 166 3.14 -11.98 -23.12
N ASN A 167 2.84 -13.23 -22.78
CA ASN A 167 3.73 -14.40 -22.84
C ASN A 167 5.01 -14.27 -21.99
N GLU A 168 4.97 -13.54 -20.87
CA GLU A 168 6.11 -13.47 -19.96
C GLU A 168 6.09 -14.60 -18.92
N ASP A 169 7.21 -15.33 -18.83
CA ASP A 169 7.41 -16.38 -17.82
C ASP A 169 7.77 -15.81 -16.42
N LYS A 170 7.84 -14.48 -16.27
CA LYS A 170 8.29 -13.81 -15.05
C LYS A 170 7.38 -12.66 -14.68
N SER A 171 6.96 -12.63 -13.42
CA SER A 171 6.27 -11.48 -12.83
C SER A 171 7.22 -10.28 -12.70
N HIS A 172 6.69 -9.07 -12.89
CA HIS A 172 7.38 -7.82 -12.62
C HIS A 172 6.81 -7.13 -11.39
N TRP A 173 7.68 -6.41 -10.69
CA TRP A 173 7.35 -5.74 -9.43
C TRP A 173 7.97 -4.35 -9.46
N PHE A 174 7.16 -3.31 -9.35
CA PHE A 174 7.64 -1.94 -9.40
C PHE A 174 6.83 -1.02 -8.50
N ILE A 175 7.44 0.13 -8.20
CA ILE A 175 6.87 1.13 -7.30
C ILE A 175 6.89 2.49 -7.98
N LYS A 176 5.80 3.24 -7.83
CA LYS A 176 5.75 4.66 -8.19
C LYS A 176 5.34 5.49 -6.99
N SER A 177 6.08 6.57 -6.78
CA SER A 177 5.72 7.59 -5.80
C SER A 177 5.22 8.78 -6.60
N THR A 178 3.97 9.13 -6.39
CA THR A 178 3.34 10.32 -6.94
C THR A 178 3.35 11.41 -5.90
#